data_AF-A0A521B987-F1
#
_entry.id   AF-A0A521B987-F1
#
_cell.length_a   1.000
_cell.length_b   1.000
_cell.length_c   1.000
_cell.angle_alpha   90.00
_cell.angle_beta   90.00
_cell.angle_gamma   90.00
#
_symmetry.space_group_name_H-M   'P 1'
#
loop_
_entity.id
_entity.type
_entity.pdbx_description
1 polymer ?
#
loop_
_entity_poly.entity_id
_entity_poly.type
_entity_poly.pdbx_seq_one_letter_code
_entity_poly.pdbx_strand_id
1 'polypeptide(L)'
;MIVTIAIGLGLGLIGLGVLGMLISGIQSLIKGKQDVKKILMMLVPFAVFAVAFGIFSDVAQAGVATMIFMIAAMLLLIFLSGLRGTFNI
;
A
#
# COMPACT_ATOMS: atom_id res chain seq x y z
N MET A 1 -18.47 26.93 -21.63
CA MET A 1 -17.75 26.21 -22.72
C MET A 1 -16.24 26.12 -22.46
N ILE A 2 -15.53 27.23 -22.21
CA ILE A 2 -14.09 27.23 -21.83
C ILE A 2 -13.80 26.39 -20.57
N VAL A 3 -14.65 26.50 -19.55
CA VAL A 3 -14.51 25.75 -18.28
C VAL A 3 -14.57 24.23 -18.50
N THR A 4 -15.46 23.76 -19.38
CA THR A 4 -15.62 22.33 -19.67
C THR A 4 -14.41 21.76 -20.41
N ILE A 5 -13.82 22.52 -21.34
CA ILE A 5 -12.61 22.13 -22.07
C ILE A 5 -11.40 22.11 -21.12
N ALA A 6 -11.28 23.10 -20.23
CA ALA A 6 -10.21 23.17 -19.24
C ALA A 6 -10.27 21.98 -18.24
N ILE A 7 -11.46 21.61 -17.78
CA ILE A 7 -11.66 20.44 -16.91
C ILE A 7 -11.32 19.15 -17.66
N GLY A 8 -11.74 19.00 -18.92
CA GLY A 8 -11.44 17.83 -19.75
C GLY A 8 -9.94 17.64 -20.00
N LEU A 9 -9.22 18.71 -20.35
CA LEU A 9 -7.77 18.68 -20.53
C LEU A 9 -7.03 18.46 -19.21
N GLY A 10 -7.51 19.04 -18.11
CA GLY A 10 -6.95 18.83 -16.77
C GLY A 10 -7.04 17.36 -16.35
N LEU A 11 -8.22 16.74 -16.49
CA LEU A 11 -8.41 15.31 -16.21
C LEU A 11 -7.58 14.42 -17.16
N GLY A 12 -7.45 14.81 -18.44
CA GLY A 12 -6.61 14.11 -19.40
C GLY A 12 -5.13 14.11 -19.03
N LEU A 13 -4.59 15.26 -18.59
CA LEU A 13 -3.21 15.38 -18.13
C LEU A 13 -2.94 14.59 -16.83
N ILE A 14 -3.90 14.59 -15.90
CA ILE A 14 -3.82 13.74 -14.69
C ILE A 14 -3.76 12.27 -15.10
N GLY A 15 -4.63 11.84 -16.02
CA GLY A 15 -4.63 10.47 -16.52
C GLY A 15 -3.29 10.07 -17.16
N LEU A 16 -2.74 10.92 -18.03
CA LEU A 16 -1.42 10.69 -18.64
C LEU A 16 -0.30 10.67 -17.60
N GLY A 17 -0.36 11.53 -16.58
CA GLY A 17 0.61 11.55 -15.48
C GLY A 17 0.59 10.24 -14.67
N VAL A 18 -0.59 9.74 -14.34
CA VAL A 18 -0.75 8.45 -13.65
C VAL A 18 -0.25 7.29 -14.51
N LEU A 19 -0.56 7.27 -15.80
CA LEU A 19 -0.05 6.25 -16.73
C LEU A 19 1.48 6.29 -16.84
N GLY A 20 2.08 7.48 -16.93
CA GLY A 20 3.53 7.65 -16.97
C GLY A 20 4.21 7.14 -15.70
N MET A 21 3.63 7.41 -14.53
CA MET A 21 4.12 6.88 -13.25
C MET A 21 4.05 5.35 -13.20
N LEU A 22 2.96 4.75 -13.68
CA LEU A 22 2.81 3.29 -13.73
C LEU A 22 3.86 2.64 -14.65
N ILE A 23 4.03 3.15 -15.87
CA ILE A 23 5.01 2.62 -16.84
C ILE A 23 6.44 2.73 -16.30
N SER A 24 6.77 3.89 -15.71
CA SER A 24 8.10 4.10 -15.10
C SER A 24 8.35 3.20 -13.89
N GLY A 25 7.33 2.99 -13.06
CA GLY A 25 7.37 2.04 -11.95
C GLY A 25 7.62 0.61 -12.41
N ILE A 26 6.87 0.15 -13.43
CA ILE A 26 7.04 -1.20 -14.02
C ILE A 26 8.43 -1.35 -14.65
N GLN A 27 8.93 -0.35 -15.38
CA GLN A 27 10.29 -0.41 -15.92
C GLN A 27 11.35 -0.46 -14.83
N SER A 28 11.15 0.24 -13.72
CA SER A 28 12.08 0.25 -12.57
C SER A 28 12.14 -1.11 -11.87
N LEU A 29 10.99 -1.79 -11.79
CA LEU A 29 10.87 -3.18 -11.35
C LEU A 29 11.63 -4.15 -12.26
N ILE A 30 11.39 -4.10 -13.58
CA ILE A 30 12.05 -5.00 -14.56
C ILE A 30 13.57 -4.79 -14.57
N LYS A 31 14.02 -3.54 -14.42
CA LYS A 31 15.45 -3.20 -14.36
C LYS A 31 16.10 -3.54 -13.01
N GLY A 32 15.35 -4.14 -12.07
CA GLY A 32 15.86 -4.55 -10.76
C GLY A 32 16.31 -3.40 -9.86
N LYS A 33 15.98 -2.14 -10.20
CA LYS A 33 16.37 -0.97 -9.42
C LYS A 33 15.58 -0.84 -8.11
N GLN A 34 14.49 -1.59 -8.00
CA GLN A 34 13.55 -1.50 -6.91
C GLN A 34 13.48 -2.84 -6.18
N ASP A 35 13.61 -2.80 -4.86
CA ASP A 35 13.49 -3.99 -4.02
C ASP A 35 12.07 -4.53 -4.06
N VAL A 36 11.83 -5.59 -4.84
CA VAL A 36 10.52 -6.24 -4.98
C VAL A 36 9.93 -6.62 -3.61
N LYS A 37 10.79 -7.06 -2.67
CA LYS A 37 10.38 -7.34 -1.28
C LYS A 37 9.77 -6.14 -0.58
N LYS A 38 10.33 -4.93 -0.76
CA LYS A 38 9.79 -3.70 -0.14
C LYS A 38 8.45 -3.29 -0.75
N ILE A 39 8.28 -3.50 -2.05
CA ILE A 39 7.01 -3.23 -2.74
C ILE A 39 5.93 -4.20 -2.27
N LEU A 40 6.25 -5.49 -2.15
CA LEU A 40 5.33 -6.49 -1.64
C LEU A 40 4.93 -6.21 -0.18
N MET A 41 5.85 -5.71 0.65
CA MET A 41 5.53 -5.28 2.02
C MET A 41 4.53 -4.12 2.06
N MET A 42 4.54 -3.25 1.05
CA MET A 42 3.57 -2.14 0.95
C MET A 42 2.14 -2.63 0.63
N LEU A 43 1.99 -3.84 0.08
CA LEU A 43 0.69 -4.46 -0.19
C LEU A 43 0.07 -5.17 1.02
N VAL A 44 0.84 -5.39 2.10
CA VAL A 44 0.37 -6.12 3.29
C VAL A 44 -0.90 -5.51 3.90
N PRO A 45 -1.03 -4.18 4.10
CA PRO A 45 -2.27 -3.61 4.65
C PRO A 45 -3.50 -3.90 3.78
N PHE A 46 -3.33 -3.92 2.45
CA PHE A 46 -4.42 -4.25 1.52
C PHE A 46 -4.81 -5.72 1.59
N ALA A 47 -3.84 -6.62 1.75
CA ALA A 47 -4.11 -8.04 1.95
C ALA A 47 -4.86 -8.30 3.26
N VAL A 48 -4.44 -7.66 4.35
CA VAL A 48 -5.12 -7.76 5.65
C VAL A 48 -6.54 -7.20 5.56
N PHE A 49 -6.71 -6.06 4.88
CA PHE A 49 -8.04 -5.48 4.66
C PHE A 49 -8.94 -6.40 3.82
N ALA A 50 -8.43 -7.00 2.76
CA ALA A 50 -9.20 -7.92 1.92
C ALA A 50 -9.70 -9.13 2.72
N VAL A 51 -8.85 -9.69 3.60
CA VAL A 51 -9.24 -10.79 4.50
C VAL A 51 -10.27 -10.32 5.53
N ALA A 52 -10.05 -9.16 6.17
CA ALA A 52 -10.99 -8.61 7.14
C ALA A 52 -12.35 -8.33 6.50
N PHE A 53 -12.37 -7.77 5.29
CA PHE A 53 -13.60 -7.52 4.54
C PHE A 53 -14.32 -8.82 4.16
N GLY A 54 -13.59 -9.86 3.77
CA GLY A 54 -14.19 -11.18 3.51
C GLY A 54 -14.85 -11.81 4.74
N ILE A 55 -14.39 -11.48 5.96
CA ILE A 55 -14.95 -11.99 7.21
C ILE A 55 -16.15 -11.13 7.67
N PHE A 56 -15.98 -9.81 7.74
CA PHE A 56 -16.99 -8.92 8.32
C PHE A 56 -18.05 -8.47 7.31
N SER A 57 -17.76 -8.52 6.00
CA SER A 57 -18.60 -8.00 4.91
C SER A 57 -19.07 -6.54 5.08
N ASP A 58 -18.44 -5.81 6.01
CA ASP A 58 -18.69 -4.42 6.33
C ASP A 58 -17.39 -3.64 6.25
N VAL A 59 -17.42 -2.51 5.54
CA VAL A 59 -16.23 -1.71 5.23
C VAL A 59 -15.69 -1.04 6.49
N ALA A 60 -16.56 -0.57 7.38
CA ALA A 60 -16.16 0.11 8.60
C ALA A 60 -15.49 -0.86 9.58
N GLN A 61 -16.13 -2.00 9.86
CA GLN A 61 -15.56 -3.05 10.71
C GLN A 61 -14.26 -3.62 10.13
N ALA A 62 -14.18 -3.87 8.83
CA ALA A 62 -12.96 -4.36 8.20
C ALA A 62 -11.80 -3.36 8.31
N GLY A 63 -12.09 -2.06 8.16
CA GLY A 63 -11.11 -0.99 8.33
C GLY A 63 -10.57 -0.93 9.76
N VAL A 64 -11.46 -0.97 10.75
CA VAL A 64 -11.08 -0.98 12.18
C VAL A 64 -10.30 -2.24 12.54
N ALA A 65 -10.74 -3.41 12.08
CA ALA A 65 -10.05 -4.68 12.32
C ALA A 65 -8.63 -4.68 11.72
N THR A 66 -8.48 -4.15 10.50
CA THR A 66 -7.16 -4.00 9.86
C THR A 66 -6.26 -3.06 10.66
N MET A 67 -6.80 -1.93 11.12
CA MET A 67 -6.05 -0.99 11.96
C MET A 67 -5.53 -1.65 13.24
N ILE A 68 -6.41 -2.36 13.96
CA ILE A 68 -6.06 -3.06 15.20
C ILE A 68 -5.00 -4.14 14.93
N PHE A 69 -5.17 -4.92 13.86
CA PHE A 69 -4.22 -5.96 13.49
C PHE A 69 -2.83 -5.38 13.20
N MET A 70 -2.74 -4.29 12.44
CA MET A 70 -1.46 -3.67 12.10
C MET A 70 -0.76 -3.11 13.34
N ILE A 71 -1.50 -2.52 14.27
CA ILE A 71 -0.94 -2.05 15.55
C ILE A 71 -0.42 -3.23 16.37
N ALA A 72 -1.20 -4.31 16.49
CA ALA A 72 -0.79 -5.51 17.21
C ALA A 72 0.46 -6.16 16.60
N ALA A 73 0.50 -6.28 15.27
CA ALA A 73 1.64 -6.81 14.54
C ALA A 73 2.90 -5.95 14.76
N MET A 74 2.75 -4.62 14.74
CA MET A 74 3.86 -3.70 15.02
C MET A 74 4.43 -3.91 16.43
N LEU A 75 3.56 -3.99 17.44
CA LEU A 75 3.99 -4.22 18.83
C LEU A 75 4.72 -5.57 18.98
N LEU A 76 4.20 -6.63 18.37
CA LEU A 76 4.85 -7.94 18.38
C LEU A 76 6.23 -7.91 17.70
N LEU A 77 6.33 -7.26 16.54
CA LEU A 77 7.59 -7.15 15.80
C LEU A 77 8.61 -6.30 16.55
N ILE A 78 8.20 -5.25 17.25
CA ILE A 78 9.08 -4.46 18.12
C ILE A 78 9.58 -5.32 19.27
N PHE A 79 8.70 -6.06 19.93
CA PHE A 79 9.09 -6.95 21.02
C PHE A 79 10.09 -8.01 20.55
N LEU A 80 9.81 -8.69 19.43
CA LEU A 80 10.71 -9.68 18.85
C LEU A 80 12.05 -9.08 18.42
N SER A 81 12.04 -7.88 17.84
CA SER A 81 13.27 -7.19 17.44
C SER A 81 14.10 -6.77 18.66
N GLY A 82 13.45 -6.32 19.74
CA GLY A 82 14.09 -6.02 21.02
C GLY A 82 14.70 -7.24 21.68
N LEU A 83 14.03 -8.40 21.62
CA LEU A 83 14.57 -9.67 22.09
C LEU A 83 15.80 -10.09 21.29
N ARG A 84 15.78 -10.02 19.95
CA ARG A 84 16.95 -10.31 19.11
C ARG A 84 18.14 -9.41 19.45
N GLY A 85 17.90 -8.11 19.57
CA GLY A 85 18.96 -7.14 19.91
C GLY A 85 19.56 -7.34 21.31
N THR A 86 18.76 -7.82 22.27
CA THR A 86 19.21 -8.04 23.66
C THR A 86 19.88 -9.40 23.84
N PHE A 87 19.36 -10.45 23.20
CA PHE A 87 19.87 -11.81 23.33
C PHE A 87 20.91 -12.19 22.27
N ASN A 88 21.19 -11.31 21.30
CA ASN A 88 22.16 -11.55 20.22
C ASN A 88 21.90 -12.87 19.46
N ILE A 89 20.62 -13.24 19.34
CA ILE A 89 20.09 -14.37 18.55
C ILE A 89 19.54 -13.80 17.23
#